data_AF-X0TDK5-F1
#
_entry.id   AF-X0TDK5-F1
#
_cell.length_a   1.000
_cell.length_b   1.000
_cell.length_c   1.000
_cell.angle_alpha   90.00
_cell.angle_beta   90.00
_cell.angle_gamma   90.00
#
_symmetry.space_group_name_H-M   'P 1'
#
loop_
_entity.id
_entity.type
_entity.pdbx_description
1 polymer ?
#
loop_
_entity_poly.entity_id
_entity_poly.type
_entity_poly.pdbx_seq_one_letter_code
_entity_poly.pdbx_strand_id
1 'polypeptide(L)'
;LYIAWADSDEQTQRGYVAIGEADGYGGPLRAAVGVDLNGNVISVAIVDNKETRSWYDRVMSRGFLDFFPGKSYDEPFQLGVDIDSVSGATNTSRAIAESVLAGSQIVASELGFPVEEAAPPKIQFGIPEITLLALFAVGYIGHQRKFKYKKHTRWATMLVGLVVLGFIYNSPLTLSYIVKLTLGYWPQWQTNLYWYFLIGGILFVFTVDNKNPYCEWFCPFGAAQECLAVIGVAKVRSPGRYRRVLAWVQRIVTLTAVLLGVFFRSPGLSSYEIFGTLFSLVGT
;
A
#
# COMPACT_ATOMS: atom_id res chain seq x y z
N LEU A 1 6.34 -11.23 -24.93
CA LEU A 1 6.47 -10.15 -25.94
C LEU A 1 5.58 -10.51 -27.12
N TYR A 2 4.89 -9.54 -27.71
CA TYR A 2 4.04 -9.74 -28.90
C TYR A 2 4.44 -8.71 -29.96
N ILE A 3 4.41 -9.08 -31.24
CA ILE A 3 4.69 -8.15 -32.33
C ILE A 3 3.40 -7.38 -32.65
N ALA A 4 3.51 -6.07 -32.86
CA ALA A 4 2.41 -5.22 -33.29
C ALA A 4 2.57 -4.89 -34.78
N TRP A 5 1.64 -5.36 -35.60
CA TRP A 5 1.57 -5.09 -37.03
C TRP A 5 0.63 -3.92 -37.33
N ALA A 6 0.95 -3.12 -38.34
CA ALA A 6 0.05 -2.06 -38.82
C ALA A 6 -1.12 -2.62 -39.65
N ASP A 7 -0.88 -3.76 -40.31
CA ASP A 7 -1.77 -4.38 -41.30
C ASP A 7 -2.11 -5.81 -40.87
N SER A 8 -3.27 -6.34 -41.31
CA SER A 8 -3.69 -7.73 -41.03
C SER A 8 -2.78 -8.79 -41.62
N ASP A 9 -2.03 -8.42 -42.66
CA ASP A 9 -1.20 -9.32 -43.45
C ASP A 9 0.25 -9.39 -42.94
N GLU A 10 0.53 -8.78 -41.77
CA GLU A 10 1.82 -8.84 -41.07
C GLU A 10 3.04 -8.38 -41.90
N GLN A 11 2.84 -7.43 -42.81
CA GLN A 11 3.91 -6.92 -43.67
C GLN A 11 4.65 -5.72 -43.07
N THR A 12 3.91 -4.84 -42.37
CA THR A 12 4.46 -3.61 -41.81
C THR A 12 4.50 -3.71 -40.28
N GLN A 13 5.69 -3.97 -39.74
CA GLN A 13 5.88 -3.98 -38.28
C GLN A 13 5.79 -2.55 -37.74
N ARG A 14 4.90 -2.33 -36.77
CA ARG A 14 4.70 -1.04 -36.10
C ARG A 14 5.44 -0.95 -34.78
N GLY A 15 5.67 -2.09 -34.12
CA GLY A 15 6.35 -2.14 -32.83
C GLY A 15 6.15 -3.46 -32.12
N TYR A 16 6.21 -3.42 -30.79
CA TYR A 16 5.96 -4.58 -29.92
C TYR A 16 5.02 -4.22 -28.77
N VAL A 17 4.41 -5.25 -28.18
CA VAL A 17 3.68 -5.17 -26.93
C VAL A 17 4.36 -6.05 -25.89
N ALA A 18 4.71 -5.46 -24.75
CA ALA A 18 5.18 -6.17 -23.58
C ALA A 18 4.18 -6.03 -22.42
N ILE A 19 4.26 -6.94 -21.45
CA ILE A 19 3.55 -6.80 -20.18
C ILE A 19 4.58 -6.46 -19.13
N GLY A 20 4.53 -5.23 -18.62
CA GLY A 20 5.28 -4.82 -17.45
C GLY A 20 4.49 -5.07 -16.16
N GLU A 21 5.20 -5.25 -15.06
CA GLU A 21 4.63 -5.55 -13.75
C GLU A 21 5.30 -4.69 -12.67
N ALA A 22 4.51 -4.21 -11.72
CA ALA A 22 4.99 -3.50 -10.55
C ALA A 22 4.13 -3.78 -9.31
N ASP A 23 4.68 -3.52 -8.13
CA ASP A 23 3.99 -3.73 -6.85
C ASP A 23 3.08 -2.55 -6.49
N GLY A 24 1.77 -2.80 -6.48
CA GLY A 24 0.75 -1.85 -6.00
C GLY A 24 0.42 -1.95 -4.52
N TYR A 25 -0.48 -1.09 -4.05
CA TYR A 25 -0.98 -1.12 -2.67
C TYR A 25 -1.74 -2.42 -2.36
N GLY A 26 -2.46 -2.98 -3.34
CA GLY A 26 -3.22 -4.20 -3.21
C GLY A 26 -2.49 -5.45 -3.70
N GLY A 27 -1.35 -5.33 -4.38
CA GLY A 27 -0.57 -6.45 -4.93
C GLY A 27 -0.05 -6.11 -6.32
N PRO A 28 0.40 -7.12 -7.10
CA PRO A 28 0.93 -6.89 -8.44
C PRO A 28 -0.08 -6.18 -9.36
N LEU A 29 0.43 -5.23 -10.14
CA LEU A 29 -0.27 -4.52 -11.19
C LEU A 29 0.47 -4.73 -12.50
N ARG A 30 -0.27 -5.13 -13.53
CA ARG A 30 0.26 -5.48 -14.84
C ARG A 30 -0.33 -4.57 -15.91
N ALA A 31 0.56 -3.97 -16.70
CA ALA A 31 0.21 -3.11 -17.82
C ALA A 31 0.74 -3.72 -19.13
N ALA A 32 -0.13 -3.81 -20.13
CA ALA A 32 0.29 -4.02 -21.51
C ALA A 32 0.73 -2.68 -22.09
N VAL A 33 1.95 -2.63 -22.59
CA VAL A 33 2.60 -1.43 -23.12
C VAL A 33 2.97 -1.69 -24.57
N GLY A 34 2.35 -0.93 -25.48
CA GLY A 34 2.72 -0.89 -26.89
C GLY A 34 3.83 0.13 -27.09
N VAL A 35 4.91 -0.28 -27.74
CA VAL A 35 6.11 0.55 -27.97
C VAL A 35 6.50 0.47 -29.44
N ASP A 36 6.85 1.61 -30.03
CA ASP A 36 7.30 1.70 -31.42
C ASP A 36 8.73 1.15 -31.60
N LEU A 37 9.20 1.09 -32.85
CA LEU A 37 10.56 0.63 -33.17
C LEU A 37 11.67 1.58 -32.70
N ASN A 38 11.33 2.80 -32.27
CA ASN A 38 12.27 3.77 -31.71
C ASN A 38 12.32 3.72 -30.18
N GLY A 39 11.54 2.85 -29.54
CA GLY A 39 11.48 2.73 -28.08
C GLY A 39 10.49 3.69 -27.40
N ASN A 40 9.60 4.37 -28.14
CA ASN A 40 8.59 5.25 -27.58
C ASN A 40 7.28 4.52 -27.30
N VAL A 41 6.64 4.83 -26.18
CA VAL A 41 5.33 4.29 -25.82
C VAL A 41 4.26 4.82 -26.78
N ILE A 42 3.51 3.92 -27.42
CA ILE A 42 2.36 4.24 -28.29
C ILE A 42 1.07 4.17 -27.48
N SER A 43 0.91 3.15 -26.65
CA SER A 43 -0.34 2.85 -25.94
C SER A 43 -0.11 2.07 -24.66
N VAL A 44 -1.02 2.23 -23.72
CA VAL A 44 -1.00 1.54 -22.43
C VAL A 44 -2.40 1.02 -22.11
N ALA A 45 -2.48 -0.22 -21.64
CA ALA A 45 -3.70 -0.79 -21.10
C ALA A 45 -3.40 -1.58 -19.82
N ILE A 46 -4.18 -1.36 -18.76
CA ILE A 46 -4.07 -2.18 -17.55
C ILE A 46 -4.73 -3.53 -17.80
N VAL A 47 -3.96 -4.61 -17.69
CA VAL A 47 -4.44 -5.98 -17.97
C VAL A 47 -4.84 -6.74 -16.71
N ASP A 48 -4.17 -6.47 -15.58
CA ASP A 48 -4.52 -7.03 -14.28
C ASP A 48 -4.10 -6.06 -13.17
N ASN A 49 -4.88 -5.97 -12.10
CA ASN A 49 -4.50 -5.21 -10.90
C ASN A 49 -5.22 -5.78 -9.67
N LYS A 50 -4.61 -5.59 -8.49
CA LYS A 50 -5.19 -5.98 -7.20
C LYS A 50 -5.54 -4.78 -6.31
N GLU A 51 -5.57 -3.59 -6.88
CA GLU A 51 -5.80 -2.33 -6.16
C GLU A 51 -7.22 -2.25 -5.58
N THR A 52 -7.40 -1.42 -4.55
CA THR A 52 -8.74 -1.11 -4.06
C THR A 52 -9.51 -0.36 -5.15
N ARG A 53 -10.73 -0.82 -5.45
CA ARG A 53 -11.53 -0.35 -6.58
C ARG A 53 -11.69 1.18 -6.64
N SER A 54 -11.99 1.83 -5.51
CA SER A 54 -12.18 3.28 -5.44
C SER A 54 -10.93 4.10 -5.77
N TRP A 55 -9.74 3.60 -5.42
CA TRP A 55 -8.47 4.25 -5.76
C TRP A 55 -8.11 4.02 -7.21
N TYR A 56 -8.29 2.79 -7.72
CA TYR A 56 -8.09 2.48 -9.14
C TYR A 56 -8.99 3.34 -10.05
N ASP A 57 -10.30 3.34 -9.79
CA ASP A 57 -11.27 4.09 -10.59
C ASP A 57 -10.96 5.60 -10.57
N ARG A 58 -10.50 6.14 -9.43
CA ARG A 58 -10.06 7.53 -9.33
C ARG A 58 -8.86 7.84 -10.23
N VAL A 59 -7.89 6.94 -10.33
CA VAL A 59 -6.73 7.14 -11.20
C VAL A 59 -7.15 7.08 -12.67
N MET A 60 -7.97 6.08 -13.02
CA MET A 60 -8.45 5.91 -14.39
C MET A 60 -9.36 7.06 -14.83
N SER A 61 -10.25 7.56 -13.96
CA SER A 61 -11.16 8.67 -14.29
C SER A 61 -10.45 10.01 -14.49
N ARG A 62 -9.17 10.11 -14.12
CA ARG A 62 -8.34 11.30 -14.32
C ARG A 62 -7.54 11.26 -15.63
N GLY A 63 -7.73 10.23 -16.47
CA GLY A 63 -6.96 10.08 -17.71
C GLY A 63 -5.49 9.78 -17.46
N PHE A 64 -5.14 9.12 -16.34
CA PHE A 64 -3.75 8.92 -15.96
C PHE A 64 -2.93 8.13 -16.99
N LEU A 65 -3.57 7.32 -17.83
CA LEU A 65 -2.88 6.60 -18.90
C LEU A 65 -2.46 7.51 -20.06
N ASP A 66 -3.04 8.70 -20.18
CA ASP A 66 -2.77 9.64 -21.27
C ASP A 66 -1.40 10.34 -21.11
N PHE A 67 -0.75 10.20 -19.94
CA PHE A 67 0.59 10.73 -19.69
C PHE A 67 1.72 9.92 -20.33
N PHE A 68 1.46 8.68 -20.75
CA PHE A 68 2.49 7.75 -21.22
C PHE A 68 2.77 7.79 -22.72
N PRO A 69 1.78 7.91 -23.63
CA PRO A 69 2.05 7.97 -25.05
C PRO A 69 3.05 9.08 -25.40
N GLY A 70 4.07 8.73 -26.19
CA GLY A 70 5.17 9.60 -26.59
C GLY A 70 6.38 9.58 -25.67
N LYS A 71 6.29 9.00 -24.47
CA LYS A 71 7.46 8.85 -23.58
C LYS A 71 8.41 7.78 -24.08
N SER A 72 9.71 8.02 -23.96
CA SER A 72 10.78 7.08 -24.33
C SER A 72 11.16 6.15 -23.19
N TYR A 73 11.64 4.94 -23.49
CA TYR A 73 12.02 3.91 -22.51
C TYR A 73 13.10 4.32 -21.48
N ASP A 74 13.87 5.37 -21.78
CA ASP A 74 14.95 5.92 -20.96
C ASP A 74 14.51 7.12 -20.10
N GLU A 75 13.24 7.54 -20.18
CA GLU A 75 12.68 8.52 -19.26
C GLU A 75 12.41 7.91 -17.87
N PRO A 76 12.29 8.72 -16.79
CA PRO A 76 12.19 8.21 -15.43
C PRO A 76 10.87 7.52 -15.07
N PHE A 77 9.73 7.97 -15.62
CA PHE A 77 8.38 7.51 -15.28
C PHE A 77 8.09 7.62 -13.77
N GLN A 78 8.53 8.72 -13.16
CA GLN A 78 8.48 8.97 -11.72
C GLN A 78 7.46 10.05 -11.38
N LEU A 79 6.67 9.76 -10.34
CA LEU A 79 5.70 10.70 -9.81
C LEU A 79 6.39 11.96 -9.27
N GLY A 80 5.91 13.13 -9.67
CA GLY A 80 6.46 14.44 -9.28
C GLY A 80 7.77 14.82 -9.97
N VAL A 81 8.28 13.97 -10.87
CA VAL A 81 9.41 14.30 -11.76
C VAL A 81 8.88 14.58 -13.15
N ASP A 82 8.30 13.56 -13.80
CA ASP A 82 7.81 13.62 -15.18
C ASP A 82 6.36 13.12 -15.33
N ILE A 83 5.74 12.68 -14.23
CA ILE A 83 4.33 12.24 -14.17
C ILE A 83 3.64 12.85 -12.95
N ASP A 84 2.46 13.45 -13.14
CA ASP A 84 1.68 14.02 -12.03
C ASP A 84 0.92 12.94 -11.27
N SER A 85 1.11 12.86 -9.94
CA SER A 85 0.39 11.90 -9.11
C SER A 85 -1.09 12.24 -8.95
N VAL A 86 -1.96 11.23 -8.88
CA VAL A 86 -3.37 11.43 -8.52
C VAL A 86 -3.52 11.51 -7.00
N SER A 87 -3.98 12.66 -6.50
CA SER A 87 -4.12 12.89 -5.06
C SER A 87 -4.99 11.85 -4.36
N GLY A 88 -4.45 11.26 -3.28
CA GLY A 88 -5.08 10.19 -2.52
C GLY A 88 -4.90 8.79 -3.11
N ALA A 89 -4.38 8.66 -4.34
CA ALA A 89 -4.13 7.39 -5.02
C ALA A 89 -2.67 7.22 -5.47
N THR A 90 -1.73 7.82 -4.72
CA THR A 90 -0.29 7.86 -5.06
C THR A 90 0.32 6.47 -5.25
N ASN A 91 -0.03 5.50 -4.39
CA ASN A 91 0.50 4.12 -4.53
C ASN A 91 0.03 3.47 -5.83
N THR A 92 -1.24 3.67 -6.21
CA THR A 92 -1.80 3.15 -7.47
C THR A 92 -1.20 3.85 -8.68
N SER A 93 -1.07 5.18 -8.65
CA SER A 93 -0.40 5.96 -9.71
C SER A 93 1.05 5.50 -9.91
N ARG A 94 1.79 5.27 -8.82
CA ARG A 94 3.19 4.83 -8.87
C ARG A 94 3.30 3.44 -9.49
N ALA A 95 2.47 2.50 -9.03
CA ALA A 95 2.47 1.14 -9.57
C ALA A 95 2.14 1.11 -11.07
N ILE A 96 1.20 1.94 -11.53
CA ILE A 96 0.94 2.08 -12.97
C ILE A 96 2.20 2.60 -13.68
N ALA A 97 2.78 3.72 -13.24
CA ALA A 97 3.96 4.29 -13.89
C ALA A 97 5.15 3.32 -13.95
N GLU A 98 5.45 2.64 -12.84
CA GLU A 98 6.51 1.62 -12.76
C GLU A 98 6.21 0.42 -13.67
N SER A 99 4.95 -0.04 -13.74
CA SER A 99 4.58 -1.14 -14.63
C SER A 99 4.68 -0.76 -16.11
N VAL A 100 4.43 0.52 -16.46
CA VAL A 100 4.59 0.99 -17.83
C VAL A 100 6.07 1.07 -18.19
N LEU A 101 6.91 1.61 -17.31
CA LEU A 101 8.36 1.65 -17.49
C LEU A 101 8.95 0.25 -17.66
N ALA A 102 8.56 -0.69 -16.80
CA ALA A 102 9.01 -2.07 -16.90
C ALA A 102 8.62 -2.69 -18.26
N GLY A 103 7.41 -2.41 -18.73
CA GLY A 103 6.94 -2.87 -20.04
C GLY A 103 7.73 -2.24 -21.19
N SER A 104 7.99 -0.93 -21.14
CA SER A 104 8.74 -0.25 -22.20
C SER A 104 10.19 -0.72 -22.27
N GLN A 105 10.82 -0.94 -21.13
CA GLN A 105 12.20 -1.45 -21.04
C GLN A 105 12.33 -2.89 -21.54
N ILE A 106 11.32 -3.74 -21.35
CA ILE A 106 11.30 -5.09 -21.95
C ILE A 106 11.34 -4.99 -23.49
N VAL A 107 10.55 -4.10 -24.10
CA VAL A 107 10.59 -3.91 -25.56
C VAL A 107 11.93 -3.31 -26.01
N ALA A 108 12.41 -2.30 -25.29
CA ALA A 108 13.67 -1.63 -25.63
C ALA A 108 14.85 -2.61 -25.62
N SER A 109 14.89 -3.52 -24.64
CA SER A 109 15.90 -4.58 -24.58
C SER A 109 15.82 -5.52 -25.79
N GLU A 110 14.63 -5.90 -26.24
CA GLU A 110 14.46 -6.72 -27.45
C GLU A 110 14.94 -5.99 -28.71
N LEU A 111 14.71 -4.68 -28.80
CA LEU A 111 15.16 -3.84 -29.91
C LEU A 111 16.68 -3.57 -29.90
N GLY A 112 17.40 -4.03 -28.86
CA GLY A 112 18.84 -3.82 -28.72
C GLY A 112 19.22 -2.42 -28.25
N PHE A 113 18.27 -1.66 -27.69
CA PHE A 113 18.57 -0.37 -27.07
C PHE A 113 19.33 -0.55 -25.74
N PRO A 114 20.18 0.42 -25.35
CA PRO A 114 20.85 0.40 -24.07
C PRO A 114 19.87 0.67 -22.94
N VAL A 115 19.28 -0.37 -22.38
CA VAL A 115 18.47 -0.27 -21.16
C VAL A 115 19.42 -0.26 -19.97
N GLU A 116 19.50 0.87 -19.27
CA GLU A 116 20.21 0.92 -18.00
C GLU A 116 19.55 -0.05 -17.02
N GLU A 117 20.32 -1.02 -16.51
CA GLU A 117 19.83 -1.86 -15.42
C GLU A 117 19.44 -0.96 -14.24
N ALA A 118 18.20 -1.11 -13.78
CA ALA A 118 17.72 -0.34 -12.64
C ALA A 118 18.69 -0.52 -11.46
N ALA A 119 19.29 0.59 -11.02
CA ALA A 119 20.22 0.58 -9.90
C ALA A 119 19.59 -0.15 -8.71
N PRO A 120 20.36 -0.96 -7.95
CA PRO A 120 19.80 -1.74 -6.86
C PRO A 120 19.06 -0.80 -5.90
N PRO A 121 17.82 -1.15 -5.49
CA PRO A 121 16.99 -0.26 -4.71
C PRO A 121 17.71 0.08 -3.40
N LYS A 122 17.93 1.38 -3.18
CA LYS A 122 18.57 1.88 -1.97
C LYS A 122 17.63 1.66 -0.78
N ILE A 123 18.21 1.35 0.37
CA ILE A 123 17.46 1.21 1.61
C ILE A 123 16.87 2.58 1.98
N GLN A 124 15.54 2.68 1.95
CA GLN A 124 14.79 3.85 2.36
C GLN A 124 14.46 3.71 3.83
N PHE A 125 15.23 4.40 4.67
CA PHE A 125 14.98 4.50 6.10
C PHE A 125 14.77 5.98 6.43
N GLY A 126 13.60 6.29 6.98
CA GLY A 126 13.20 7.66 7.23
C GLY A 126 12.53 7.86 8.59
N ILE A 127 11.85 9.00 8.69
CA ILE A 127 11.09 9.40 9.86
C ILE A 127 9.98 8.38 10.24
N PRO A 128 9.23 7.73 9.32
CA PRO A 128 8.17 6.81 9.74
C PRO A 128 8.75 5.57 10.44
N GLU A 129 9.86 5.00 9.96
CA GLU A 129 10.55 3.87 10.61
C GLU A 129 11.09 4.27 11.98
N ILE A 130 11.76 5.42 12.09
CA ILE A 130 12.30 5.93 13.36
C ILE A 130 11.17 6.13 14.38
N THR A 131 10.08 6.77 13.94
CA THR A 131 8.91 7.02 14.79
C THR A 131 8.31 5.72 15.27
N LEU A 132 8.15 4.74 14.38
CA LEU A 132 7.60 3.43 14.72
C LEU A 132 8.47 2.70 15.74
N LEU A 133 9.78 2.64 15.52
CA LEU A 133 10.72 2.00 16.45
C LEU A 133 10.71 2.69 17.82
N ALA A 134 10.66 4.03 17.84
CA ALA A 134 10.52 4.80 19.07
C ALA A 134 9.19 4.50 19.80
N LEU A 135 8.08 4.41 19.07
CA LEU A 135 6.77 4.07 19.64
C LEU A 135 6.75 2.66 20.23
N PHE A 136 7.39 1.68 19.57
CA PHE A 136 7.56 0.34 20.14
C PHE A 136 8.43 0.36 21.39
N ALA A 137 9.56 1.06 21.39
CA ALA A 137 10.45 1.15 22.54
C ALA A 137 9.78 1.81 23.74
N VAL A 138 9.10 2.96 23.53
CA VAL A 138 8.35 3.66 24.58
C VAL A 138 7.15 2.84 25.04
N GLY A 139 6.44 2.16 24.13
CA GLY A 139 5.35 1.27 24.47
C GLY A 139 5.80 0.09 25.34
N TYR A 140 6.93 -0.53 25.00
CA TYR A 140 7.52 -1.62 25.77
C TYR A 140 7.93 -1.18 27.19
N ILE A 141 8.61 -0.03 27.32
CA ILE A 141 9.00 0.54 28.62
C ILE A 141 7.77 0.95 29.43
N GLY A 142 6.82 1.66 28.80
CA GLY A 142 5.62 2.18 29.44
C GLY A 142 4.65 1.07 29.89
N HIS A 143 4.71 -0.10 29.26
CA HIS A 143 3.89 -1.25 29.64
C HIS A 143 4.35 -1.90 30.95
N GLN A 144 5.61 -1.74 31.34
CA GLN A 144 6.16 -2.33 32.56
C GLN A 144 5.38 -1.89 33.81
N ARG A 145 5.03 -2.85 34.68
CA ARG A 145 4.18 -2.61 35.87
C ARG A 145 4.75 -1.57 36.85
N LYS A 146 6.06 -1.34 36.85
CA LYS A 146 6.74 -0.40 37.75
C LYS A 146 6.74 1.06 37.24
N PHE A 147 6.26 1.31 36.03
CA PHE A 147 6.35 2.61 35.41
C PHE A 147 5.27 3.58 35.94
N LYS A 148 5.69 4.66 36.62
CA LYS A 148 4.80 5.59 37.33
C LYS A 148 3.95 6.48 36.40
N TYR A 149 4.47 6.82 35.22
CA TYR A 149 3.82 7.78 34.30
C TYR A 149 3.00 7.12 33.18
N LYS A 150 2.58 5.87 33.39
CA LYS A 150 1.94 5.01 32.36
C LYS A 150 0.82 5.71 31.60
N LYS A 151 -0.06 6.43 32.29
CA LYS A 151 -1.21 7.13 31.68
C LYS A 151 -0.78 8.24 30.73
N HIS A 152 0.18 9.07 31.13
CA HIS A 152 0.67 10.19 30.31
C HIS A 152 1.45 9.70 29.10
N THR A 153 2.34 8.72 29.31
CA THR A 153 3.12 8.12 28.23
C THR A 153 2.23 7.45 27.18
N ARG A 154 1.19 6.71 27.61
CA ARG A 154 0.23 6.11 26.68
C ARG A 154 -0.50 7.15 25.84
N TRP A 155 -0.99 8.23 26.46
CA TRP A 155 -1.66 9.30 25.71
C TRP A 155 -0.71 9.99 24.74
N ALA A 156 0.54 10.23 25.15
CA ALA A 156 1.56 10.81 24.28
C ALA A 156 1.84 9.91 23.07
N THR A 157 2.06 8.60 23.27
CA THR A 157 2.31 7.67 22.16
C THR A 157 1.11 7.49 21.25
N MET A 158 -0.12 7.49 21.80
CA MET A 158 -1.35 7.42 21.02
C MET A 158 -1.55 8.68 20.16
N LEU A 159 -1.29 9.87 20.70
CA LEU A 159 -1.39 11.12 19.94
C LEU A 159 -0.30 11.23 18.88
N VAL A 160 0.93 10.82 19.19
CA VAL A 160 2.02 10.77 18.20
C VAL A 160 1.68 9.77 17.11
N GLY A 161 1.18 8.57 17.46
CA GLY A 161 0.71 7.59 16.48
C GLY A 161 -0.42 8.14 15.60
N LEU A 162 -1.41 8.81 16.19
CA LEU A 162 -2.53 9.43 15.48
C LEU A 162 -2.06 10.45 14.44
N VAL A 163 -1.20 11.38 14.85
CA VAL A 163 -0.77 12.49 13.99
C VAL A 163 0.26 11.99 12.98
N VAL A 164 1.32 11.33 13.44
CA VAL A 164 2.45 10.97 12.59
C VAL A 164 2.10 9.77 11.71
N LEU A 165 1.73 8.63 12.31
CA LEU A 165 1.46 7.41 11.53
C LEU A 165 0.09 7.46 10.82
N GLY A 166 -0.89 8.15 11.41
CA GLY A 166 -2.22 8.36 10.83
C GLY A 166 -2.22 9.48 9.79
N PHE A 167 -2.23 10.74 10.21
CA PHE A 167 -2.45 11.87 9.29
C PHE A 167 -1.26 12.23 8.39
N ILE A 168 -0.02 12.14 8.89
CA ILE A 168 1.16 12.52 8.09
C ILE A 168 1.53 11.41 7.10
N TYR A 169 1.71 10.18 7.58
CA TYR A 169 2.17 9.07 6.75
C TYR A 169 1.06 8.18 6.19
N ASN A 170 -0.14 8.17 6.78
CA ASN A 170 -1.26 7.32 6.38
C ASN A 170 -0.86 5.85 6.19
N SER A 171 -0.13 5.30 7.17
CA SER A 171 0.38 3.92 7.15
C SER A 171 -0.20 3.08 8.30
N PRO A 172 -1.54 2.89 8.39
CA PRO A 172 -2.14 2.05 9.40
C PRO A 172 -1.84 0.56 9.16
N LEU A 173 -1.96 -0.26 10.21
CA LEU A 173 -1.99 -1.71 10.06
C LEU A 173 -3.33 -2.11 9.42
N THR A 174 -3.27 -2.67 8.20
CA THR A 174 -4.47 -3.05 7.44
C THR A 174 -4.59 -4.56 7.23
N LEU A 175 -5.83 -5.03 7.04
CA LEU A 175 -6.13 -6.41 6.68
C LEU A 175 -5.51 -6.80 5.33
N SER A 176 -5.46 -5.87 4.38
CA SER A 176 -4.87 -6.08 3.06
C SER A 176 -3.40 -6.46 3.16
N TYR A 177 -2.66 -5.88 4.10
CA TYR A 177 -1.29 -6.27 4.39
C TYR A 177 -1.16 -7.70 4.96
N ILE A 178 -2.11 -8.13 5.80
CA ILE A 178 -2.15 -9.51 6.30
C ILE A 178 -2.44 -10.47 5.13
N VAL A 179 -3.38 -10.13 4.26
CA VAL A 179 -3.69 -10.95 3.07
C VAL A 179 -2.49 -11.01 2.11
N LYS A 180 -1.80 -9.88 1.87
CA LYS A 180 -0.56 -9.83 1.08
C LYS A 180 0.50 -10.80 1.62
N LEU A 181 0.73 -10.76 2.93
CA LEU A 181 1.65 -11.66 3.62
C LEU A 181 1.26 -13.13 3.38
N THR A 182 -0.03 -13.47 3.51
CA THR A 182 -0.51 -14.85 3.30
C THR A 182 -0.46 -15.31 1.85
N LEU A 183 -0.57 -14.39 0.89
CA LEU A 183 -0.49 -14.69 -0.54
C LEU A 183 0.95 -14.72 -1.07
N GLY A 184 1.94 -14.33 -0.25
CA GLY A 184 3.33 -14.23 -0.68
C GLY A 184 3.63 -13.02 -1.55
N TYR A 185 2.78 -11.98 -1.50
CA TYR A 185 3.05 -10.70 -2.14
C TYR A 185 3.91 -9.84 -1.22
N TRP A 186 5.20 -10.19 -1.15
CA TRP A 186 6.20 -9.52 -0.33
C TRP A 186 6.70 -8.26 -1.03
N PRO A 187 6.35 -7.06 -0.55
CA PRO A 187 6.85 -5.83 -1.16
C PRO A 187 8.37 -5.76 -1.02
N GLN A 188 9.05 -5.10 -1.95
CA GLN A 188 10.50 -4.87 -1.89
C GLN A 188 10.93 -4.36 -0.49
N TRP A 189 11.80 -5.11 0.18
CA TRP A 189 12.12 -4.87 1.59
C TRP A 189 12.90 -3.57 1.81
N GLN A 190 13.73 -3.16 0.86
CA GLN A 190 14.53 -1.93 0.94
C GLN A 190 13.66 -0.68 0.98
N THR A 191 12.50 -0.69 0.31
CA THR A 191 11.62 0.49 0.18
C THR A 191 10.41 0.44 1.11
N ASN A 192 10.07 -0.73 1.66
CA ASN A 192 8.89 -0.94 2.51
C ASN A 192 9.24 -1.32 3.95
N LEU A 193 10.40 -0.87 4.48
CA LEU A 193 10.90 -1.23 5.80
C LEU A 193 9.89 -1.01 6.93
N TYR A 194 9.13 0.10 6.91
CA TYR A 194 8.07 0.38 7.87
C TYR A 194 7.14 -0.81 8.10
N TRP A 195 6.69 -1.44 7.03
CA TRP A 195 5.76 -2.57 7.10
C TRP A 195 6.37 -3.79 7.79
N TYR A 196 7.62 -4.11 7.45
CA TYR A 196 8.37 -5.20 8.06
C TYR A 196 8.62 -4.96 9.55
N PHE A 197 8.98 -3.73 9.94
CA PHE A 197 9.13 -3.38 11.35
C PHE A 197 7.80 -3.41 12.10
N LEU A 198 6.70 -3.00 11.47
CA LEU A 198 5.38 -3.00 12.09
C LEU A 198 4.90 -4.43 12.37
N ILE A 199 4.86 -5.29 11.35
CA ILE A 199 4.40 -6.68 11.52
C ILE A 199 5.39 -7.46 12.37
N GLY A 200 6.70 -7.37 12.08
CA GLY A 200 7.74 -8.05 12.84
C GLY A 200 7.74 -7.63 14.31
N GLY A 201 7.60 -6.33 14.59
CA GLY A 201 7.52 -5.80 15.96
C GLY A 201 6.27 -6.26 16.70
N ILE A 202 5.10 -6.31 16.05
CA ILE A 202 3.87 -6.85 16.66
C ILE A 202 4.04 -8.33 16.99
N LEU A 203 4.54 -9.13 16.06
CA LEU A 203 4.77 -10.57 16.27
C LEU A 203 5.78 -10.81 17.39
N PHE A 204 6.86 -10.03 17.43
CA PHE A 204 7.88 -10.11 18.46
C PHE A 204 7.33 -9.78 19.87
N VAL A 205 6.59 -8.69 20.02
CA VAL A 205 6.00 -8.35 21.33
C VAL A 205 4.90 -9.35 21.71
N PHE A 206 4.14 -9.85 20.74
CA PHE A 206 3.13 -10.88 20.99
C PHE A 206 3.77 -12.18 21.51
N THR A 207 4.93 -12.59 21.00
CA THR A 207 5.61 -13.81 21.46
C THR A 207 6.25 -13.63 22.84
N VAL A 208 6.74 -12.43 23.17
CA VAL A 208 7.39 -12.14 24.46
C VAL A 208 6.37 -11.88 25.57
N ASP A 209 5.37 -11.02 25.32
CA ASP A 209 4.46 -10.49 26.35
C ASP A 209 3.01 -10.99 26.21
N ASN A 210 2.68 -11.74 25.14
CA ASN A 210 1.32 -12.20 24.80
C ASN A 210 0.29 -11.06 24.76
N LYS A 211 0.73 -9.88 24.31
CA LYS A 211 -0.06 -8.66 24.21
C LYS A 211 0.11 -8.02 22.86
N ASN A 212 -0.90 -7.28 22.43
CA ASN A 212 -0.86 -6.51 21.19
C ASN A 212 -0.41 -5.06 21.49
N PRO A 213 0.85 -4.70 21.23
CA PRO A 213 1.35 -3.36 21.52
C PRO A 213 0.70 -2.29 20.63
N TYR A 214 0.32 -2.64 19.41
CA TYR A 214 -0.18 -1.69 18.41
C TYR A 214 -1.45 -1.00 18.91
N CYS A 215 -2.52 -1.77 19.11
CA CYS A 215 -3.82 -1.22 19.54
C CYS A 215 -3.80 -0.63 20.96
N GLU A 216 -2.89 -1.07 21.83
CA GLU A 216 -2.83 -0.58 23.21
C GLU A 216 -2.09 0.77 23.33
N TRP A 217 -1.05 1.00 22.51
CA TRP A 217 -0.09 2.10 22.71
C TRP A 217 0.01 3.13 21.60
N PHE A 218 -0.13 2.75 20.32
CA PHE A 218 0.19 3.68 19.24
C PHE A 218 -0.62 3.48 17.94
N CYS A 219 -1.70 2.70 17.99
CA CYS A 219 -2.62 2.55 16.86
C CYS A 219 -3.31 3.90 16.58
N PRO A 220 -3.15 4.46 15.37
CA PRO A 220 -3.73 5.75 15.01
C PRO A 220 -5.26 5.76 15.14
N PHE A 221 -5.93 4.69 14.70
CA PHE A 221 -7.39 4.64 14.75
C PHE A 221 -7.94 4.49 16.17
N GLY A 222 -7.29 3.69 17.02
CA GLY A 222 -7.66 3.61 18.43
C GLY A 222 -7.53 4.97 19.13
N ALA A 223 -6.48 5.71 18.80
CA ALA A 223 -6.27 7.07 19.30
C ALA A 223 -7.36 8.04 18.80
N ALA A 224 -7.73 7.96 17.52
CA ALA A 224 -8.83 8.76 16.97
C ALA A 224 -10.15 8.47 17.71
N GLN A 225 -10.47 7.21 17.95
CA GLN A 225 -11.66 6.80 18.70
C GLN A 225 -11.65 7.34 20.14
N GLU A 226 -10.51 7.27 20.84
CA GLU A 226 -10.37 7.81 22.19
C GLU A 226 -10.49 9.34 22.23
N CYS A 227 -9.87 10.05 21.28
CA CYS A 227 -10.02 11.49 21.14
C CYS A 227 -11.48 11.89 20.91
N LEU A 228 -12.18 11.23 19.99
CA LEU A 228 -13.59 11.47 19.73
C LEU A 228 -14.47 11.15 20.94
N ALA A 229 -14.15 10.10 21.70
CA ALA A 229 -14.87 9.77 22.92
C ALA A 229 -14.69 10.84 24.01
N VAL A 230 -13.49 11.40 24.16
CA VAL A 230 -13.21 12.50 25.11
C VAL A 230 -13.95 13.77 24.69
N ILE A 231 -13.89 14.14 23.40
CA ILE A 231 -14.55 15.33 22.86
C ILE A 231 -16.07 15.21 22.97
N GLY A 232 -16.63 14.04 22.62
CA GLY A 232 -18.05 13.77 22.64
C GLY A 232 -18.61 13.41 24.03
N VAL A 233 -17.77 13.41 25.08
CA VAL A 233 -18.14 13.00 26.45
C VAL A 233 -18.86 11.64 26.44
N ALA A 234 -18.37 10.72 25.61
CA ALA A 234 -19.01 9.45 25.39
C ALA A 234 -18.93 8.57 26.65
N LYS A 235 -20.07 8.06 27.11
CA LYS A 235 -20.12 7.13 28.24
C LYS A 235 -19.69 5.75 27.77
N VAL A 236 -18.73 5.14 28.49
CA VAL A 236 -18.30 3.75 28.24
C VAL A 236 -19.48 2.82 28.46
N ARG A 237 -20.01 2.23 27.38
CA ARG A 237 -21.12 1.29 27.44
C ARG A 237 -20.61 -0.11 27.16
N SER A 238 -20.67 -0.98 28.17
CA SER A 238 -20.35 -2.39 27.98
C SER A 238 -21.50 -3.08 27.23
N PRO A 239 -21.21 -3.88 26.19
CA PRO A 239 -22.23 -4.67 25.48
C PRO A 239 -22.86 -5.79 26.33
N GLY A 240 -22.43 -5.96 27.60
CA GLY A 240 -23.05 -6.85 28.57
C GLY A 240 -23.18 -8.28 28.05
N ARG A 241 -24.41 -8.78 27.97
CA ARG A 241 -24.73 -10.15 27.51
C ARG A 241 -24.26 -10.47 26.09
N TYR A 242 -24.17 -9.47 25.22
CA TYR A 242 -23.80 -9.67 23.81
C TYR A 242 -22.30 -9.62 23.55
N ARG A 243 -21.48 -9.32 24.57
CA ARG A 243 -20.03 -9.19 24.41
C ARG A 243 -19.39 -10.39 23.71
N ARG A 244 -19.80 -11.62 24.10
CA ARG A 244 -19.28 -12.86 23.50
C ARG A 244 -19.72 -12.99 22.04
N VAL A 245 -20.98 -12.69 21.74
CA VAL A 245 -21.53 -12.76 20.38
C VAL A 245 -20.81 -11.77 19.47
N LEU A 246 -20.71 -10.49 19.86
CA LEU A 246 -20.03 -9.47 19.08
C LEU A 246 -18.55 -9.81 18.82
N ALA A 247 -17.86 -10.35 19.83
CA ALA A 247 -16.46 -10.78 19.66
C ALA A 247 -16.32 -11.92 18.64
N TRP A 248 -17.22 -12.89 18.63
CA TRP A 248 -17.20 -13.98 17.65
C TRP A 248 -17.65 -13.51 16.26
N VAL A 249 -18.65 -12.63 16.17
CA VAL A 249 -19.06 -12.01 14.91
C VAL A 249 -17.87 -11.28 14.28
N GLN A 250 -17.16 -10.45 15.03
CA GLN A 250 -15.95 -9.77 14.54
C GLN A 250 -14.92 -10.78 14.01
N ARG A 251 -14.62 -11.83 14.77
CA ARG A 251 -13.64 -12.86 14.36
C ARG A 251 -14.07 -13.59 13.08
N ILE A 252 -15.35 -13.96 12.97
CA ILE A 252 -15.89 -14.66 11.79
C ILE A 252 -15.83 -13.74 10.58
N VAL A 253 -16.24 -12.48 10.72
CA VAL A 253 -16.19 -11.50 9.62
C VAL A 253 -14.74 -11.27 9.18
N THR A 254 -13.81 -11.06 10.11
CA THR A 254 -12.38 -10.88 9.78
C THR A 254 -11.81 -12.13 9.10
N LEU A 255 -12.06 -13.32 9.63
CA LEU A 255 -11.58 -14.56 9.03
C LEU A 255 -12.17 -14.75 7.62
N THR A 256 -13.47 -14.50 7.44
CA THR A 256 -14.14 -14.58 6.15
C THR A 256 -13.52 -13.60 5.16
N ALA A 257 -13.26 -12.36 5.57
CA ALA A 257 -12.62 -11.36 4.73
C ALA A 257 -11.20 -11.77 4.31
N VAL A 258 -10.40 -12.36 5.22
CA VAL A 258 -9.08 -12.92 4.89
C VAL A 258 -9.21 -14.09 3.91
N LEU A 259 -10.12 -15.03 4.19
CA LEU A 259 -10.33 -16.20 3.33
C LEU A 259 -10.77 -15.79 1.92
N LEU A 260 -11.67 -14.82 1.79
CA LEU A 260 -12.09 -14.28 0.50
C LEU A 260 -10.93 -13.57 -0.22
N GLY A 261 -10.17 -12.74 0.49
CA GLY A 261 -9.00 -12.06 -0.06
C GLY A 261 -7.94 -13.03 -0.60
N VAL A 262 -7.69 -14.13 0.14
CA VAL A 262 -6.80 -15.21 -0.29
C VAL A 262 -7.39 -16.00 -1.46
N PHE A 263 -8.67 -16.39 -1.38
CA PHE A 263 -9.35 -17.17 -2.40
C PHE A 263 -9.36 -16.47 -3.76
N PHE A 264 -9.70 -15.18 -3.79
CA PHE A 264 -9.71 -14.38 -5.01
C PHE A 264 -8.33 -13.80 -5.39
N ARG A 265 -7.29 -14.10 -4.60
CA ARG A 265 -5.92 -13.58 -4.79
C ARG A 265 -5.89 -12.05 -4.97
N SER A 266 -6.74 -11.35 -4.22
CA SER A 266 -6.88 -9.90 -4.30
C SER A 266 -6.99 -9.30 -2.90
N PRO A 267 -5.85 -8.89 -2.30
CA PRO A 267 -5.83 -8.19 -1.02
C PRO A 267 -6.71 -6.95 -0.97
N GLY A 268 -6.89 -6.25 -2.10
CA GLY A 268 -7.76 -5.09 -2.22
C GLY A 268 -9.23 -5.36 -1.87
N LEU A 269 -9.72 -6.59 -2.04
CA LEU A 269 -11.07 -6.98 -1.64
C LEU A 269 -11.27 -6.96 -0.12
N SER A 270 -10.20 -7.13 0.65
CA SER A 270 -10.26 -7.10 2.12
C SER A 270 -10.16 -5.68 2.71
N SER A 271 -9.97 -4.67 1.85
CA SER A 271 -9.85 -3.24 2.22
C SER A 271 -11.20 -2.60 2.60
N TYR A 272 -11.98 -3.22 3.48
CA TYR A 272 -13.22 -2.65 4.04
C TYR A 272 -12.97 -1.66 5.20
N GLU A 273 -11.70 -1.33 5.43
CA GLU A 273 -11.29 -0.57 6.60
C GLU A 273 -11.47 0.94 6.41
N ILE A 274 -11.96 1.59 7.46
CA ILE A 274 -12.25 3.04 7.47
C ILE A 274 -10.96 3.86 7.69
N PHE A 275 -9.81 3.20 7.90
CA PHE A 275 -8.55 3.89 8.23
C PHE A 275 -8.11 4.81 7.11
N GLY A 276 -8.03 4.28 5.88
CA GLY A 276 -7.61 5.06 4.72
C GLY A 276 -8.52 6.25 4.49
N THR A 277 -9.85 6.07 4.55
CA THR A 277 -10.82 7.16 4.37
C THR A 277 -10.72 8.22 5.47
N LEU A 278 -10.53 7.82 6.73
CA LEU A 278 -10.41 8.75 7.85
C LEU A 278 -9.14 9.62 7.75
N PHE A 279 -7.98 9.00 7.48
CA PHE A 279 -6.70 9.71 7.50
C PHE A 279 -6.38 10.43 6.20
N SER A 280 -6.88 9.94 5.06
CA SER A 280 -6.78 10.67 3.79
C SER A 280 -7.82 11.78 3.66
N LEU A 281 -8.80 11.85 4.58
CA LEU A 281 -9.94 12.77 4.52
C LEU A 281 -10.73 12.66 3.20
N VAL A 282 -10.69 11.46 2.60
CA VAL A 282 -11.39 11.15 1.37
C VAL A 282 -12.62 10.31 1.70
N GLY A 283 -13.80 10.88 1.46
CA GLY A 283 -15.05 10.12 1.38
C GLY A 283 -15.13 9.35 0.06
N THR A 284 -15.62 8.12 0.12
CA THR A 284 -16.11 7.37 -1.04
C THR A 284 -17.50 7.85 -1.42
#